data_AF-A0A530CK99-F1
#
_entry.id   AF-A0A530CK99-F1
#
_cell.length_a   1.000
_cell.length_b   1.000
_cell.length_c   1.000
_cell.angle_alpha   90.00
_cell.angle_beta   90.00
_cell.angle_gamma   90.00
#
_symmetry.space_group_name_H-M   'P 1'
#
loop_
_entity.id
_entity.type
_entity.pdbx_description
1 polymer ?
#
loop_
_entity_poly.entity_id
_entity_poly.type
_entity_poly.pdbx_seq_one_letter_code
_entity_poly.pdbx_strand_id
1 'polypeptide(L)'
;MSYRDWHAGMKVVCVDNSGDGKDLDVGRIYTLASIYKAVQPNRSAPIFVDLVESPSNGWFPWRFRPLQAKKTDISLFTAMLNKRKAREPV
;
A
#
# COMPACT_ATOMS: atom_id res chain seq x y z
N MET A 1 1.98 -10.20 -2.98
CA MET A 1 2.10 -9.89 -1.53
C MET A 1 0.83 -10.33 -0.86
N SER A 2 0.94 -11.10 0.23
CA SER A 2 -0.19 -11.48 1.06
C SER A 2 -0.54 -10.33 2.01
N TYR A 3 -1.81 -10.16 2.37
CA TYR A 3 -2.26 -9.17 3.35
C TYR A 3 -1.86 -9.52 4.80
N ARG A 4 -1.18 -10.66 5.00
CA ARG A 4 -0.78 -11.15 6.33
C ARG A 4 0.24 -10.27 7.04
N ASP A 5 1.04 -9.52 6.29
CA ASP A 5 2.07 -8.63 6.84
C ASP A 5 1.53 -7.19 7.07
N TRP A 6 0.24 -6.98 6.83
CA TRP A 6 -0.38 -5.65 6.96
C TRP A 6 -0.70 -5.38 8.43
N HIS A 7 -0.53 -4.13 8.83
CA HIS A 7 -0.78 -3.68 10.19
C HIS A 7 -1.30 -2.24 10.19
N ALA A 8 -1.91 -1.83 11.31
CA ALA A 8 -2.33 -0.44 11.51
C ALA A 8 -1.16 0.54 11.31
N GLY A 9 -1.44 1.71 10.76
CA GLY A 9 -0.47 2.74 10.41
C GLY A 9 0.26 2.51 9.07
N MET A 10 0.10 1.35 8.43
CA MET A 10 0.68 1.12 7.10
C MET A 10 -0.02 1.97 6.04
N LYS A 11 0.76 2.57 5.14
CA LYS A 11 0.23 3.28 3.97
C LYS A 11 -0.04 2.32 2.82
N VAL A 12 -1.22 2.41 2.24
CA VAL A 12 -1.66 1.60 1.11
C VAL A 12 -2.24 2.50 0.02
N VAL A 13 -2.10 2.12 -1.24
CA VAL A 13 -2.72 2.81 -2.37
C VAL A 13 -3.94 2.03 -2.83
N CYS A 14 -5.07 2.71 -3.04
CA CYS A 14 -6.23 2.09 -3.66
C CYS A 14 -5.93 1.83 -5.14
N VAL A 15 -6.06 0.58 -5.59
CA VAL A 15 -5.83 0.18 -6.99
C VAL A 15 -7.10 -0.26 -7.70
N ASP A 16 -8.18 -0.44 -6.95
CA ASP A 16 -9.45 -0.92 -7.47
C ASP A 16 -10.62 -0.28 -6.71
N ASN A 17 -11.51 0.38 -7.46
CA ASN A 17 -12.77 0.94 -6.95
C ASN A 17 -14.02 0.19 -7.45
N SER A 18 -13.85 -1.05 -7.90
CA SER A 18 -14.97 -1.93 -8.20
C SER A 18 -15.55 -2.51 -6.91
N GLY A 19 -16.86 -2.31 -6.69
CA GLY A 19 -17.60 -2.81 -5.54
C GLY A 19 -18.59 -1.81 -4.93
N ASP A 20 -19.27 -2.24 -3.87
CA ASP A 20 -20.11 -1.37 -3.05
C ASP A 20 -19.21 -0.45 -2.20
N GLY A 21 -19.49 0.86 -2.25
CA GLY A 21 -18.65 1.91 -1.65
C GLY A 21 -17.67 2.52 -2.67
N LYS A 22 -18.19 3.44 -3.49
CA LYS A 22 -17.43 4.21 -4.50
C LYS A 22 -16.56 5.33 -3.90
N ASP A 23 -16.46 5.40 -2.57
CA ASP A 23 -15.85 6.52 -1.85
C ASP A 23 -14.31 6.48 -1.86
N LEU A 24 -13.71 5.47 -2.48
CA LEU A 24 -12.25 5.35 -2.60
C LEU A 24 -11.74 5.81 -3.96
N ASP A 25 -10.85 6.80 -3.93
CA ASP A 25 -10.18 7.31 -5.11
C ASP A 25 -9.06 6.36 -5.52
N VAL A 26 -9.14 5.80 -6.74
CA VAL A 26 -8.06 4.97 -7.30
C VAL A 26 -6.79 5.81 -7.45
N GLY A 27 -5.66 5.27 -7.01
CA GLY A 27 -4.37 5.94 -6.98
C GLY A 27 -4.13 6.79 -5.73
N ARG A 28 -5.15 7.02 -4.90
CA ARG A 28 -4.98 7.73 -3.63
C ARG A 28 -4.38 6.83 -2.56
N ILE A 29 -3.55 7.44 -1.72
CA ILE A 29 -2.91 6.81 -0.58
C ILE A 29 -3.80 6.97 0.64
N TYR A 30 -4.00 5.86 1.34
CA TYR A 30 -4.75 5.75 2.58
C TYR A 30 -3.88 5.10 3.66
N THR A 31 -4.28 5.28 4.91
CA THR A 31 -3.62 4.70 6.09
C THR A 31 -4.53 3.63 6.67
N LEU A 32 -4.00 2.43 6.88
CA LEU A 32 -4.73 1.36 7.54
C LEU A 32 -4.98 1.73 9.01
N ALA A 33 -6.25 1.76 9.41
CA ALA A 33 -6.64 1.85 10.81
C ALA A 33 -6.59 0.46 11.47
N SER A 34 -7.09 -0.57 10.77
CA SER A 34 -7.15 -1.94 11.28
C SER A 34 -7.17 -2.97 10.13
N ILE A 35 -6.86 -4.22 10.45
CA ILE A 35 -7.13 -5.38 9.58
C ILE A 35 -7.70 -6.50 10.43
N TYR A 36 -8.83 -7.07 10.01
CA TYR A 36 -9.56 -8.06 10.81
C TYR A 36 -10.28 -9.09 9.94
N LYS A 37 -10.60 -10.22 10.54
CA LYS A 37 -11.53 -11.21 9.97
C LYS A 37 -12.93 -10.91 10.47
N ALA A 38 -13.90 -10.80 9.57
CA ALA A 38 -15.29 -10.65 9.98
C ALA A 38 -15.77 -11.92 10.69
N VAL A 39 -16.43 -11.77 11.83
CA VAL A 39 -17.01 -12.92 12.54
C VAL A 39 -18.19 -13.45 11.72
N GLN A 40 -18.10 -14.68 11.24
CA GLN A 40 -19.21 -15.38 10.61
C GLN A 40 -19.36 -16.77 11.24
N PRO A 41 -20.56 -17.15 11.72
CA PRO A 41 -20.74 -18.37 12.50
C PRO A 41 -20.58 -19.67 11.68
N ASN A 42 -20.71 -19.65 10.35
CA ASN A 42 -20.76 -20.87 9.52
C ASN A 42 -20.05 -20.76 8.15
N ARG A 43 -19.16 -19.78 7.94
CA ARG A 43 -18.43 -19.61 6.67
C ARG A 43 -17.00 -19.14 6.90
N SER A 44 -16.14 -19.33 5.89
CA SER A 44 -14.82 -18.70 5.86
C SER A 44 -14.98 -17.18 5.98
N ALA A 45 -14.59 -16.66 7.13
CA ALA A 45 -14.60 -15.25 7.45
C ALA A 45 -13.77 -14.45 6.42
N PRO A 46 -14.38 -13.53 5.64
CA PRO A 46 -13.63 -12.62 4.80
C PRO A 46 -12.77 -11.68 5.65
N ILE A 47 -11.68 -11.22 5.06
CA ILE A 47 -10.78 -10.26 5.70
C ILE A 47 -11.14 -8.87 5.20
N PHE A 48 -11.16 -7.93 6.13
CA PHE A 48 -11.44 -6.53 5.87
C PHE A 48 -10.33 -5.64 6.42
N VAL A 49 -10.21 -4.45 5.83
CA VAL A 49 -9.33 -3.39 6.28
C VAL A 49 -10.13 -2.12 6.53
N ASP A 50 -9.89 -1.49 7.67
CA ASP A 50 -10.43 -0.15 7.94
C ASP A 50 -9.39 0.90 7.57
N LEU A 51 -9.85 2.06 7.11
CA LEU A 51 -9.01 3.19 6.75
C LEU A 51 -9.24 4.35 7.71
N VAL A 52 -8.16 5.06 8.06
CA VAL A 52 -8.23 6.24 8.93
C VAL A 52 -8.98 7.38 8.23
N GLU A 53 -8.69 7.60 6.95
CA GLU A 53 -9.25 8.72 6.18
C GLU A 53 -10.67 8.47 5.68
N SER A 54 -11.12 7.22 5.69
CA SER A 54 -12.46 6.81 5.24
C SER A 54 -13.03 5.75 6.17
N PRO A 55 -13.46 6.14 7.40
CA PRO A 55 -14.04 5.22 8.37
C PRO A 55 -15.36 4.69 7.82
N SER A 56 -15.36 3.43 7.39
CA SER A 56 -16.50 2.70 6.85
C SER A 56 -16.46 1.25 7.36
N ASN A 57 -17.46 0.43 7.03
CA ASN A 57 -17.63 -0.94 7.56
C ASN A 57 -16.66 -1.98 6.93
N GLY A 58 -15.39 -1.62 6.77
CA GLY A 58 -14.36 -2.51 6.27
C GLY A 58 -14.33 -2.63 4.75
N TRP A 59 -13.14 -2.49 4.19
CA TRP A 59 -12.85 -2.65 2.77
C TRP A 59 -12.15 -3.98 2.49
N PHE A 60 -12.29 -4.48 1.27
CA PHE A 60 -11.58 -5.69 0.88
C PHE A 60 -10.09 -5.44 0.60
N PRO A 61 -9.16 -6.24 1.17
CA PRO A 61 -7.72 -6.02 1.04
C PRO A 61 -7.20 -6.04 -0.40
N TRP A 62 -7.82 -6.81 -1.31
CA TRP A 62 -7.37 -6.89 -2.70
C TRP A 62 -7.51 -5.58 -3.48
N ARG A 63 -8.31 -4.63 -2.96
CA ARG A 63 -8.46 -3.29 -3.52
C ARG A 63 -7.25 -2.40 -3.28
N PHE A 64 -6.29 -2.83 -2.48
CA PHE A 64 -5.13 -2.03 -2.12
C PHE A 64 -3.80 -2.71 -2.40
N ARG A 65 -2.77 -1.90 -2.55
CA ARG A 65 -1.38 -2.34 -2.55
C ARG A 65 -0.60 -1.61 -1.46
N PRO A 66 0.28 -2.29 -0.70
CA PRO A 66 1.12 -1.62 0.26
C PRO A 66 2.05 -0.66 -0.46
N LEU A 67 2.16 0.57 0.06
CA LEU A 67 3.14 1.53 -0.43
C LEU A 67 4.51 1.04 0.03
N GLN A 68 5.22 0.32 -0.83
CA GLN A 68 6.61 0.00 -0.54
C GLN A 68 7.41 1.30 -0.53
N ALA A 69 8.01 1.61 0.63
CA ALA A 69 9.07 2.59 0.67
C ALA A 69 10.21 2.05 -0.21
N LYS A 70 10.33 2.54 -1.45
CA LYS A 70 11.55 2.35 -2.22
C LYS A 70 12.66 3.04 -1.44
N LYS A 71 13.40 2.25 -0.65
CA LYS A 71 14.77 2.59 -0.27
C LYS A 71 15.61 2.47 -1.54
N THR A 72 15.38 3.36 -2.51
CA THR A 72 16.31 3.54 -3.61
C THR A 72 17.55 4.13 -2.97
N ASP A 73 18.59 3.31 -2.85
CA ASP A 73 19.85 3.76 -2.28
C ASP A 73 20.42 4.84 -3.19
N ILE A 74 20.41 6.08 -2.70
CA ILE A 74 20.90 7.25 -3.43
C ILE A 74 22.38 7.05 -3.75
N SER A 75 23.12 6.25 -2.97
CA SER A 75 24.53 5.96 -3.23
C SER A 75 24.77 5.31 -4.59
N LEU A 76 23.83 4.51 -5.10
CA LEU A 76 23.90 3.89 -6.42
C LEU A 76 23.81 4.94 -7.53
N PHE A 77 22.91 5.92 -7.38
CA PHE A 77 22.78 7.05 -8.31
C PHE A 77 24.00 7.99 -8.22
N THR A 78 24.46 8.28 -7.01
CA THR A 78 25.68 9.08 -6.77
C THR A 78 26.91 8.42 -7.40
N ALA A 79 27.06 7.10 -7.27
CA ALA A 79 28.15 6.36 -7.89
C ALA A 79 28.08 6.39 -9.43
N MET A 80 26.88 6.35 -10.02
CA MET A 80 26.69 6.48 -11.47
C MET A 80 27.03 7.87 -11.99
N LEU A 81 26.65 8.93 -11.27
CA LEU A 81 26.98 10.32 -11.63
C LEU A 81 28.49 10.59 -11.52
N ASN A 82 29.12 10.13 -10.44
CA ASN A 82 30.56 10.35 -10.22
C ASN A 82 31.44 9.58 -11.21
N LYS A 83 31.05 8.36 -11.61
CA LYS A 83 31.73 7.61 -12.69
C LYS A 83 31.73 8.35 -14.03
N ARG A 84 30.73 9.19 -14.28
CA ARG A 84 30.64 10.00 -15.50
C ARG A 84 31.62 11.18 -15.49
N LYS A 85 31.78 11.84 -14.34
CA LYS A 85 32.67 13.01 -14.17
C LYS A 85 34.15 12.68 -14.32
N ALA A 86 34.57 11.48 -13.95
CA ALA A 86 35.97 11.04 -14.04
C ALA A 86 36.42 10.65 -15.47
N ARG A 87 35.52 10.70 -16.46
CA ARG A 87 35.76 10.18 -17.82
C ARG A 87 35.80 11.25 -18.90
N GLU A 88 35.76 12.53 -18.54
CA GLU A 88 36.06 13.64 -19.45
C GLU A 88 37.58 13.89 -19.42
N PRO A 89 38.33 13.55 -20.49
CA PRO A 89 39.67 14.05 -20.67
C PRO A 89 39.57 15.49 -21.22
N VAL A 90 40.18 16.44 -20.51
CA VAL A 90 40.59 17.73 -21.08
C VAL A 90 41.94 17.56 -21.73
#